data_AF-A0A519FW75-F1
#
_entry.id   AF-A0A519FW75-F1
#
_cell.length_a   1.000
_cell.length_b   1.000
_cell.length_c   1.000
_cell.angle_alpha   90.00
_cell.angle_beta   90.00
_cell.angle_gamma   90.00
#
_symmetry.space_group_name_H-M   'P 1'
#
loop_
_entity.id
_entity.type
_entity.pdbx_description
1 polymer ?
#
loop_
_entity_poly.entity_id
_entity_poly.type
_entity_poly.pdbx_seq_one_letter_code
_entity_poly.pdbx_strand_id
1 'polypeptide(L)'
;TARRLAGVLKDPDGLAFTVGFIDGVIRPEDATVAAGALSDLVRRVPPRFLPWHLQLAVRVAARAGMVAPRVVVPVVRASLRRMVGHLVVDARPGQLGRTLRRLRRRGAALNLNLLGEAVLGAREAQRRLDGTAALLARDDVDYVSLKVSSAVPPHALFAFDETVADVVRRLGPLYRQAAASPTRKFINLDMEEYRDLDLTVAVFTTLLDQPELAGLSAGIVLQAYLPDALPAMVRLQDWAAHRVAAGGAPVKVRLVKGANLPMERVDATLHGWPLATWETKVETDAHYKRVLEYALHPDRVRNVRLGVAGHNLFDVAFAWLLAGQRGVRDHLDVEMLLGMAQAQAEVVRRDVGSLLLYTPV
;
A
#
# COMPACT_ATOMS: atom_id res chain seq x y z
N THR A 1 2.17 -12.61 -18.82
CA THR A 1 2.05 -12.78 -17.35
C THR A 1 0.67 -12.39 -16.84
N ALA A 2 0.13 -11.22 -17.20
CA ALA A 2 -1.21 -10.77 -16.78
C ALA A 2 -2.37 -11.75 -17.12
N ARG A 3 -2.43 -12.32 -18.34
CA ARG A 3 -3.45 -13.36 -18.69
C ARG A 3 -3.34 -14.64 -17.83
N ARG A 4 -2.15 -14.98 -17.34
CA ARG A 4 -1.93 -16.18 -16.51
C ARG A 4 -2.43 -15.97 -15.08
N LEU A 5 -2.16 -14.80 -14.50
CA LEU A 5 -2.72 -14.39 -13.20
C LEU A 5 -4.24 -14.20 -13.25
N ALA A 6 -4.78 -13.70 -14.37
CA ALA A 6 -6.22 -13.59 -14.56
C ALA A 6 -6.92 -14.96 -14.69
N GLY A 7 -6.25 -15.97 -15.25
CA GLY A 7 -6.76 -17.35 -15.29
C GLY A 7 -6.82 -17.99 -13.91
N VAL A 8 -5.83 -17.72 -13.06
CA VAL A 8 -5.79 -18.15 -11.66
C VAL A 8 -6.92 -17.51 -10.84
N LEU A 9 -7.21 -16.22 -11.03
CA LEU A 9 -8.24 -15.51 -10.26
C LEU A 9 -9.68 -15.80 -10.72
N LYS A 10 -9.86 -16.37 -11.92
CA LYS A 10 -11.18 -16.75 -12.45
C LYS A 10 -11.58 -18.18 -12.09
N ASP A 11 -10.61 -19.01 -11.75
CA ASP A 11 -10.85 -20.40 -11.39
C ASP A 11 -11.14 -20.50 -9.88
N PRO A 12 -12.20 -21.22 -9.47
CA PRO A 12 -12.56 -21.37 -8.05
C PRO A 12 -11.41 -21.95 -7.21
N ASP A 13 -10.57 -22.79 -7.80
CA ASP A 13 -9.44 -23.43 -7.14
C ASP A 13 -8.15 -22.59 -7.23
N GLY A 14 -8.10 -21.59 -8.10
CA GLY A 14 -6.86 -20.85 -8.39
C GLY A 14 -6.40 -19.95 -7.24
N LEU A 15 -7.34 -19.36 -6.48
CA LEU A 15 -7.00 -18.63 -5.26
C LEU A 15 -6.41 -19.57 -4.19
N ALA A 16 -7.10 -20.69 -3.92
CA ALA A 16 -6.65 -21.68 -2.95
C ALA A 16 -5.28 -22.27 -3.32
N PHE A 17 -5.07 -22.58 -4.60
CA PHE A 17 -3.76 -23.03 -5.10
C PHE A 17 -2.68 -21.97 -4.88
N THR A 18 -2.95 -20.70 -5.18
CA THR A 18 -1.95 -19.63 -5.09
C THR A 18 -1.56 -19.35 -3.64
N VAL A 19 -2.54 -19.26 -2.74
CA VAL A 19 -2.29 -19.08 -1.30
C VAL A 19 -1.51 -20.26 -0.75
N GLY A 20 -1.97 -21.50 -1.01
CA GLY A 20 -1.26 -22.70 -0.57
C GLY A 20 0.14 -22.83 -1.15
N PHE A 21 0.38 -22.35 -2.38
CA PHE A 21 1.71 -22.34 -2.99
C PHE A 21 2.63 -21.32 -2.31
N ILE A 22 2.16 -20.11 -2.05
CA ILE A 22 2.94 -19.08 -1.37
C ILE A 22 3.27 -19.52 0.06
N ASP A 23 2.26 -19.92 0.84
CA ASP A 23 2.44 -20.26 2.25
C ASP A 23 3.17 -21.59 2.44
N GLY A 24 2.89 -22.59 1.60
CA GLY A 24 3.44 -23.93 1.74
C GLY A 24 4.77 -24.16 1.01
N VAL A 25 5.06 -23.45 -0.08
CA VAL A 25 6.23 -23.76 -0.93
C VAL A 25 7.27 -22.64 -0.89
N ILE A 26 6.82 -21.39 -0.85
CA ILE A 26 7.73 -20.23 -0.90
C ILE A 26 8.21 -19.86 0.49
N ARG A 27 7.31 -19.78 1.47
CA ARG A 27 7.61 -19.33 2.83
C ARG A 27 8.54 -20.27 3.64
N PRO A 28 8.42 -21.61 3.58
CA PRO A 28 9.25 -22.47 4.43
C PRO A 28 10.73 -22.37 4.08
N GLU A 29 11.62 -22.30 5.08
CA GLU A 29 13.06 -22.25 4.79
C GLU A 29 13.58 -23.62 4.32
N ASP A 30 13.04 -24.71 4.88
CA ASP A 30 13.42 -26.07 4.55
C ASP A 30 12.86 -26.52 3.18
N ALA A 31 13.76 -26.93 2.28
CA ALA A 31 13.42 -27.38 0.94
C ALA A 31 12.60 -28.69 0.93
N THR A 32 12.78 -29.56 1.91
CA THR A 32 12.03 -30.82 2.05
C THR A 32 10.58 -30.55 2.42
N VAL A 33 10.37 -29.64 3.38
CA VAL A 33 9.02 -29.19 3.78
C VAL A 33 8.31 -28.52 2.59
N ALA A 34 9.01 -27.62 1.89
CA ALA A 34 8.47 -26.96 0.71
C ALA A 34 8.12 -27.94 -0.43
N ALA A 35 8.95 -28.96 -0.66
CA ALA A 35 8.68 -29.99 -1.66
C ALA A 35 7.48 -30.88 -1.29
N GLY A 36 7.37 -31.28 -0.02
CA GLY A 36 6.22 -32.02 0.50
C GLY A 36 4.93 -31.22 0.35
N ALA A 37 4.95 -29.95 0.74
CA ALA A 37 3.82 -29.03 0.58
C ALA A 37 3.43 -28.83 -0.90
N LEU A 38 4.40 -28.71 -1.82
CA LEU A 38 4.12 -28.62 -3.25
C LEU A 38 3.43 -29.89 -3.76
N SER A 39 3.91 -31.07 -3.35
CA SER A 39 3.31 -32.36 -3.72
C SER A 39 1.88 -32.48 -3.20
N ASP A 40 1.65 -32.11 -1.94
CA ASP A 40 0.32 -32.15 -1.34
C ASP A 40 -0.64 -31.14 -1.94
N LEU A 41 -0.16 -29.94 -2.26
CA LEU A 41 -0.94 -28.90 -2.91
C LEU A 41 -1.42 -29.35 -4.29
N VAL A 42 -0.52 -29.90 -5.11
CA VAL A 42 -0.87 -30.37 -6.46
C VAL A 42 -1.83 -31.56 -6.43
N ARG A 43 -1.77 -32.38 -5.37
CA ARG A 43 -2.72 -33.49 -5.15
C ARG A 43 -4.11 -33.00 -4.73
N ARG A 44 -4.17 -32.05 -3.80
CA ARG A 44 -5.44 -31.51 -3.27
C ARG A 44 -6.12 -30.55 -4.23
N VAL A 45 -5.33 -29.72 -4.91
CA VAL A 45 -5.80 -28.65 -5.78
C VAL A 45 -5.04 -28.72 -7.11
N PRO A 46 -5.49 -29.56 -8.07
CA PRO A 46 -4.82 -29.69 -9.36
C PRO A 46 -4.88 -28.35 -10.12
N PRO A 47 -3.77 -27.83 -10.67
CA PRO A 47 -3.73 -26.48 -11.26
C PRO A 47 -4.34 -26.42 -12.66
N ARG A 48 -5.60 -26.87 -12.82
CA ARG A 48 -6.31 -27.00 -14.10
C ARG A 48 -6.47 -25.67 -14.85
N PHE A 49 -6.45 -24.56 -14.13
CA PHE A 49 -6.45 -23.20 -14.67
C PHE A 49 -5.16 -22.81 -15.41
N LEU A 50 -4.05 -23.54 -15.20
CA LEU A 50 -2.80 -23.28 -15.92
C LEU A 50 -2.87 -23.91 -17.33
N PRO A 51 -2.18 -23.34 -18.33
CA PRO A 51 -1.92 -24.03 -19.59
C PRO A 51 -1.28 -25.40 -19.38
N TRP A 52 -1.60 -26.37 -20.24
CA TRP A 52 -1.18 -27.78 -20.11
C TRP A 52 0.33 -27.96 -19.85
N HIS A 53 1.18 -27.16 -20.49
CA HIS A 53 2.63 -27.22 -20.32
C HIS A 53 3.07 -26.80 -18.91
N LEU A 54 2.39 -25.81 -18.30
CA LEU A 54 2.65 -25.40 -16.92
C LEU A 54 2.07 -26.39 -15.91
N GLN A 55 0.92 -27.00 -16.21
CA GLN A 55 0.39 -28.09 -15.39
C GLN A 55 1.39 -29.25 -15.31
N LEU A 56 1.95 -29.63 -16.47
CA LEU A 56 2.96 -30.67 -16.55
C LEU A 56 4.21 -30.26 -15.76
N ALA A 57 4.71 -29.02 -15.95
CA ALA A 57 5.87 -28.53 -15.21
C ALA A 57 5.67 -28.56 -13.68
N VAL A 58 4.50 -28.14 -13.20
CA VAL A 58 4.16 -28.16 -11.77
C VAL A 58 4.06 -29.59 -11.23
N ARG A 59 3.44 -30.52 -11.98
CA ARG A 59 3.36 -31.95 -11.60
C ARG A 59 4.74 -32.62 -11.57
N VAL A 60 5.58 -32.32 -12.54
CA VAL A 60 6.98 -32.80 -12.58
C VAL A 60 7.75 -32.23 -11.40
N ALA A 61 7.63 -30.93 -11.12
CA ALA A 61 8.26 -30.30 -9.96
C ALA A 61 7.78 -30.90 -8.63
N ALA A 62 6.49 -31.18 -8.48
CA ALA A 62 5.93 -31.84 -7.30
C ALA A 62 6.54 -33.24 -7.08
N ARG A 63 6.65 -34.05 -8.13
CA ARG A 63 7.18 -35.41 -8.03
C ARG A 63 8.70 -35.43 -7.86
N ALA A 64 9.41 -34.62 -8.64
CA ALA A 64 10.87 -34.51 -8.57
C ALA A 64 11.34 -33.84 -7.27
N GLY A 65 10.54 -32.91 -6.71
CA GLY A 65 10.83 -32.25 -5.45
C GLY A 65 10.92 -33.22 -4.28
N MET A 66 10.17 -34.33 -4.29
CA MET A 66 10.26 -35.37 -3.26
C MET A 66 11.60 -36.14 -3.30
N VAL A 67 12.25 -36.20 -4.46
CA VAL A 67 13.52 -36.93 -4.66
C VAL A 67 14.73 -36.00 -4.53
N ALA A 68 14.63 -34.78 -5.08
CA ALA A 68 15.71 -33.79 -5.10
C ALA A 68 15.22 -32.40 -4.64
N PRO A 69 14.75 -32.26 -3.39
CA PRO A 69 14.16 -31.00 -2.89
C PRO A 69 15.11 -29.81 -3.00
N ARG A 70 16.40 -30.04 -2.72
CA ARG A 70 17.46 -29.02 -2.76
C ARG A 70 17.75 -28.46 -4.16
N VAL A 71 17.31 -29.14 -5.23
CA VAL A 71 17.47 -28.66 -6.61
C VAL A 71 16.17 -28.06 -7.12
N VAL A 72 15.05 -28.75 -6.89
CA VAL A 72 13.76 -28.37 -7.46
C VAL A 72 13.18 -27.12 -6.79
N VAL A 73 13.24 -27.03 -5.46
CA VAL A 73 12.63 -25.89 -4.74
C VAL A 73 13.28 -24.56 -5.11
N PRO A 74 14.63 -24.42 -5.18
CA PRO A 74 15.26 -23.20 -5.66
C PRO A 74 14.83 -22.80 -7.08
N VAL A 75 14.68 -23.76 -8.00
CA VAL A 75 14.20 -23.50 -9.37
C VAL A 75 12.77 -22.98 -9.37
N VAL A 76 11.89 -23.62 -8.58
CA VAL A 76 10.50 -23.19 -8.41
C VAL A 76 10.43 -21.77 -7.84
N ARG A 77 11.22 -21.48 -6.79
CA ARG A 77 11.31 -20.13 -6.18
C ARG A 77 11.86 -19.10 -7.16
N ALA A 78 12.90 -19.43 -7.92
CA ALA A 78 13.49 -18.54 -8.92
C ALA A 78 12.50 -18.22 -10.05
N SER A 79 11.72 -19.22 -10.49
CA SER A 79 10.66 -19.03 -11.47
C SER A 79 9.57 -18.07 -10.96
N LEU A 80 9.08 -18.26 -9.72
CA LEU A 80 8.13 -17.34 -9.12
C LEU A 80 8.71 -15.92 -9.00
N ARG A 81 9.94 -15.80 -8.49
CA ARG A 81 10.62 -14.50 -8.35
C ARG A 81 10.73 -13.77 -9.69
N ARG A 82 11.00 -14.49 -10.78
CA ARG A 82 11.02 -13.91 -12.13
C ARG A 82 9.62 -13.48 -12.60
N MET A 83 8.57 -14.20 -12.19
CA MET A 83 7.20 -13.84 -12.52
C MET A 83 6.71 -12.61 -11.74
N VAL A 84 7.03 -12.49 -10.45
CA VAL A 84 6.52 -11.41 -9.57
C VAL A 84 7.48 -10.23 -9.39
N GLY A 85 8.74 -10.35 -9.82
CA GLY A 85 9.78 -9.33 -9.63
C GLY A 85 9.55 -7.99 -10.34
N HIS A 86 8.44 -7.83 -11.07
CA HIS A 86 7.98 -6.56 -11.62
C HIS A 86 7.06 -5.77 -10.66
N LEU A 87 6.61 -6.41 -9.57
CA LEU A 87 5.72 -5.84 -8.55
C LEU A 87 6.49 -5.27 -7.35
N VAL A 88 7.71 -5.75 -7.11
CA VAL A 88 8.56 -5.34 -5.97
C VAL A 88 9.93 -4.96 -6.52
N VAL A 89 10.46 -3.84 -6.05
CA VAL A 89 11.79 -3.35 -6.41
C VAL A 89 12.79 -3.81 -5.36
N ASP A 90 13.99 -4.17 -5.77
CA ASP A 90 15.03 -4.59 -4.84
C ASP A 90 15.60 -3.38 -4.09
N ALA A 91 15.50 -3.38 -2.75
CA ALA A 91 16.01 -2.30 -1.89
C ALA A 91 17.55 -2.14 -1.91
N ARG A 92 18.32 -3.10 -2.43
CA ARG A 92 19.80 -2.99 -2.43
C ARG A 92 20.24 -1.75 -3.23
N PRO A 93 21.15 -0.90 -2.70
CA PRO A 93 21.41 0.44 -3.23
C PRO A 93 21.65 0.53 -4.74
N GLY A 94 22.47 -0.38 -5.29
CA GLY A 94 22.80 -0.39 -6.72
C GLY A 94 21.63 -0.81 -7.62
N GLN A 95 20.71 -1.64 -7.12
CA GLN A 95 19.58 -2.17 -7.87
C GLN A 95 18.39 -1.22 -7.78
N LEU A 96 18.15 -0.67 -6.59
CA LEU A 96 17.19 0.39 -6.34
C LEU A 96 17.48 1.58 -7.27
N GLY A 97 18.70 2.14 -7.21
CA GLY A 97 19.04 3.32 -8.01
C GLY A 97 18.87 3.12 -9.53
N ARG A 98 19.17 1.93 -10.06
CA ARG A 98 18.91 1.62 -11.49
C ARG A 98 17.42 1.61 -11.81
N THR A 99 16.60 1.07 -10.93
CA THR A 99 15.15 1.01 -11.13
C THR A 99 14.50 2.38 -10.97
N LEU A 100 14.89 3.15 -9.95
CA LEU A 100 14.40 4.51 -9.75
C LEU A 100 14.71 5.40 -10.97
N ARG A 101 15.95 5.38 -11.48
CA ARG A 101 16.31 6.11 -12.71
C ARG A 101 15.48 5.70 -13.92
N ARG A 102 15.23 4.39 -14.10
CA ARG A 102 14.42 3.88 -15.22
C ARG A 102 12.97 4.35 -15.14
N LEU A 103 12.38 4.34 -13.95
CA LEU A 103 10.98 4.75 -13.75
C LEU A 103 10.82 6.27 -13.85
N ARG A 104 11.75 7.05 -13.27
CA ARG A 104 11.75 8.52 -13.41
C ARG A 104 11.92 8.99 -14.84
N ARG A 105 12.76 8.32 -15.66
CA ARG A 105 12.88 8.61 -17.10
C ARG A 105 11.57 8.46 -17.87
N ARG A 106 10.59 7.74 -17.33
CA ARG A 106 9.25 7.59 -17.91
C ARG A 106 8.24 8.62 -17.36
N GLY A 107 8.72 9.61 -16.59
CA GLY A 107 7.89 10.68 -16.02
C GLY A 107 7.05 10.25 -14.80
N ALA A 108 7.39 9.13 -14.16
CA ALA A 108 6.69 8.66 -12.96
C ALA A 108 7.37 9.19 -11.69
N ALA A 109 6.58 9.78 -10.79
CA ALA A 109 6.95 9.98 -9.39
C ALA A 109 6.81 8.64 -8.65
N LEU A 110 7.59 8.44 -7.58
CA LEU A 110 7.66 7.16 -6.89
C LEU A 110 7.40 7.35 -5.40
N ASN A 111 6.42 6.63 -4.86
CA ASN A 111 6.20 6.48 -3.43
C ASN A 111 6.77 5.13 -3.00
N LEU A 112 7.85 5.12 -2.22
CA LEU A 112 8.50 3.88 -1.79
C LEU A 112 7.91 3.38 -0.47
N ASN A 113 7.51 2.11 -0.42
CA ASN A 113 7.10 1.45 0.83
C ASN A 113 8.06 0.31 1.14
N LEU A 114 8.77 0.41 2.27
CA LEU A 114 9.66 -0.64 2.74
C LEU A 114 8.86 -1.84 3.24
N LEU A 115 8.93 -2.94 2.50
CA LEU A 115 8.26 -4.18 2.87
C LEU A 115 8.92 -4.84 4.08
N GLY A 116 8.11 -5.60 4.80
CA GLY A 116 8.59 -6.52 5.82
C GLY A 116 7.44 -7.08 6.64
N GLU A 117 7.76 -8.01 7.52
CA GLU A 117 6.81 -8.75 8.33
C GLU A 117 6.15 -7.86 9.40
N ALA A 118 5.13 -8.43 10.05
CA ALA A 118 4.48 -7.80 11.19
C ALA A 118 5.52 -7.51 12.29
N VAL A 119 5.46 -6.31 12.85
CA VAL A 119 6.34 -5.89 13.93
C VAL A 119 5.78 -6.46 15.24
N LEU A 120 6.53 -7.37 15.86
CA LEU A 120 6.13 -8.03 17.12
C LEU A 120 6.85 -7.47 18.33
N GLY A 121 7.84 -6.59 18.14
CA GLY A 121 8.58 -6.00 19.25
C GLY A 121 9.40 -4.75 18.90
N ALA A 122 9.92 -4.10 19.93
CA ALA A 122 10.57 -2.79 19.81
C ALA A 122 11.82 -2.81 18.91
N ARG A 123 12.57 -3.93 18.88
CA ARG A 123 13.73 -4.07 17.99
C ARG A 123 13.33 -4.10 16.52
N GLU A 124 12.20 -4.72 16.20
CA GLU A 124 11.70 -4.82 14.82
C GLU A 124 11.13 -3.48 14.35
N ALA A 125 10.40 -2.80 15.25
CA ALA A 125 9.91 -1.45 15.04
C ALA A 125 11.06 -0.49 14.73
N GLN A 126 12.11 -0.52 15.55
CA GLN A 126 13.30 0.33 15.35
C GLN A 126 13.98 0.01 14.02
N ARG A 127 14.21 -1.28 13.70
CA ARG A 127 14.81 -1.67 12.41
C ARG A 127 14.00 -1.18 11.22
N ARG A 128 12.66 -1.20 11.31
CA ARG A 128 11.80 -0.71 10.24
C ARG A 128 11.89 0.81 10.09
N LEU A 129 11.90 1.55 11.20
CA LEU A 129 12.10 3.00 11.18
C LEU A 129 13.47 3.39 10.64
N ASP A 130 14.54 2.70 11.06
CA ASP A 130 15.90 2.94 10.57
C ASP A 130 16.01 2.68 9.06
N GLY A 131 15.38 1.60 8.58
CA GLY A 131 15.31 1.29 7.15
C GLY A 131 14.58 2.36 6.35
N THR A 132 13.44 2.85 6.84
CA THR A 132 12.68 3.94 6.21
C THR A 132 13.46 5.26 6.25
N ALA A 133 14.13 5.58 7.35
CA ALA A 133 14.98 6.76 7.49
C ALA A 133 16.17 6.71 6.52
N ALA A 134 16.80 5.55 6.38
CA ALA A 134 17.88 5.33 5.42
C ALA A 134 17.41 5.46 3.96
N LEU A 135 16.20 5.01 3.64
CA LEU A 135 15.60 5.23 2.32
C LEU A 135 15.32 6.71 2.08
N LEU A 136 14.72 7.40 3.05
CA LEU A 136 14.37 8.82 2.96
C LEU A 136 15.59 9.73 2.86
N ALA A 137 16.72 9.34 3.47
CA ALA A 137 17.99 10.07 3.43
C ALA A 137 18.64 10.10 2.04
N ARG A 138 18.21 9.24 1.11
CA ARG A 138 18.79 9.20 -0.24
C ARG A 138 18.37 10.42 -1.05
N ASP A 139 19.31 10.98 -1.81
CA ASP A 139 19.04 12.09 -2.74
C ASP A 139 18.08 11.71 -3.86
N ASP A 140 18.05 10.42 -4.23
CA ASP A 140 17.17 9.88 -5.27
C ASP A 140 15.83 9.35 -4.71
N VAL A 141 15.40 9.75 -3.51
CA VAL A 141 14.10 9.36 -2.93
C VAL A 141 13.39 10.57 -2.37
N ASP A 142 12.20 10.89 -2.90
CA ASP A 142 11.45 12.09 -2.51
C ASP A 142 10.23 11.76 -1.64
N TYR A 143 9.76 10.51 -1.69
CA TYR A 143 8.49 10.10 -1.10
C TYR A 143 8.61 8.67 -0.54
N VAL A 144 8.29 8.51 0.75
CA VAL A 144 8.10 7.20 1.40
C VAL A 144 6.71 7.05 2.00
N SER A 145 6.24 5.80 2.07
CA SER A 145 5.05 5.39 2.80
C SER A 145 5.46 4.49 3.96
N LEU A 146 4.79 4.64 5.10
CA LEU A 146 4.92 3.73 6.25
C LEU A 146 3.59 3.60 6.99
N LYS A 147 3.47 2.56 7.81
CA LYS A 147 2.30 2.30 8.65
C LYS A 147 2.60 2.63 10.11
N VAL A 148 1.58 3.00 10.88
CA VAL A 148 1.73 3.22 12.33
C VAL A 148 2.18 1.94 13.04
N SER A 149 1.60 0.78 12.71
CA SER A 149 1.99 -0.52 13.28
C SER A 149 3.45 -0.92 13.00
N SER A 150 4.05 -0.32 11.98
CA SER A 150 5.44 -0.58 11.61
C SER A 150 6.43 0.22 12.46
N ALA A 151 5.96 1.26 13.15
CA ALA A 151 6.76 2.18 13.96
C ALA A 151 6.77 1.83 15.45
N VAL A 152 5.79 1.04 15.92
CA VAL A 152 5.62 0.65 17.31
C VAL A 152 5.38 -0.86 17.44
N PRO A 153 5.71 -1.47 18.59
CA PRO A 153 5.16 -2.77 18.96
C PRO A 153 3.63 -2.75 18.98
N PRO A 154 2.97 -3.92 19.01
CA PRO A 154 1.53 -4.00 19.24
C PRO A 154 1.14 -3.19 20.48
N HIS A 155 0.22 -2.24 20.31
CA HIS A 155 -0.20 -1.32 21.36
C HIS A 155 -1.51 -1.80 22.00
N ALA A 156 -1.80 -1.30 23.21
CA ALA A 156 -3.05 -1.60 23.89
C ALA A 156 -4.17 -0.73 23.32
N LEU A 157 -5.25 -1.36 22.85
CA LEU A 157 -6.41 -0.65 22.25
C LEU A 157 -7.11 0.31 23.22
N PHE A 158 -6.90 0.15 24.53
CA PHE A 158 -7.51 0.96 25.58
C PHE A 158 -6.61 2.10 26.11
N ALA A 159 -5.36 2.18 25.67
CA ALA A 159 -4.41 3.23 26.07
C ALA A 159 -4.17 4.18 24.88
N PHE A 160 -5.26 4.79 24.40
CA PHE A 160 -5.26 5.54 23.14
C PHE A 160 -4.27 6.73 23.19
N ASP A 161 -4.38 7.58 24.21
CA ASP A 161 -3.57 8.80 24.34
C ASP A 161 -2.08 8.46 24.53
N GLU A 162 -1.76 7.45 25.34
CA GLU A 162 -0.39 6.97 25.53
C GLU A 162 0.18 6.36 24.25
N THR A 163 -0.65 5.63 23.49
CA THR A 163 -0.24 5.07 22.19
C THR A 163 0.04 6.18 21.19
N VAL A 164 -0.84 7.18 21.08
CA VAL A 164 -0.61 8.35 20.22
C VAL A 164 0.72 9.02 20.59
N ALA A 165 0.93 9.28 21.88
CA ALA A 165 2.17 9.90 22.36
C ALA A 165 3.42 9.06 22.04
N ASP A 166 3.37 7.73 22.22
CA ASP A 166 4.52 6.85 21.91
C ASP A 166 4.83 6.81 20.41
N VAL A 167 3.80 6.70 19.57
CA VAL A 167 3.96 6.69 18.11
C VAL A 167 4.52 8.03 17.64
N VAL A 168 3.97 9.15 18.10
CA VAL A 168 4.44 10.50 17.77
C VAL A 168 5.91 10.68 18.15
N ARG A 169 6.29 10.24 19.36
CA ARG A 169 7.67 10.30 19.85
C ARG A 169 8.64 9.52 18.96
N ARG A 170 8.22 8.35 18.45
CA ARG A 170 9.05 7.48 17.58
C ARG A 170 9.10 7.94 16.13
N LEU A 171 8.01 8.51 15.61
CA LEU A 171 7.95 9.05 14.24
C LEU A 171 8.57 10.44 14.10
N GLY A 172 8.60 11.22 15.19
CA GLY A 172 9.17 12.57 15.22
C GLY A 172 10.54 12.71 14.54
N PRO A 173 11.55 11.87 14.87
CA PRO A 173 12.85 11.92 14.19
C PRO A 173 12.79 11.77 12.67
N LEU A 174 11.95 10.88 12.15
CA LEU A 174 11.79 10.66 10.71
C LEU A 174 11.18 11.91 10.03
N TYR A 175 10.18 12.54 10.67
CA TYR A 175 9.54 13.74 10.15
C TYR A 175 10.46 14.96 10.22
N ARG A 176 11.26 15.11 11.29
CA ARG A 176 12.30 16.14 11.37
C ARG A 176 13.36 15.96 10.29
N GLN A 177 13.77 14.72 10.00
CA GLN A 177 14.69 14.44 8.89
C GLN A 177 14.09 14.88 7.55
N ALA A 178 12.78 14.67 7.33
CA ALA A 178 12.09 15.15 6.13
C ALA A 178 12.06 16.68 6.06
N ALA A 179 11.72 17.34 7.16
CA ALA A 179 11.61 18.80 7.24
C ALA A 179 12.97 19.52 7.08
N ALA A 180 14.04 18.93 7.61
CA ALA A 180 15.39 19.48 7.52
C ALA A 180 16.12 19.16 6.20
N SER A 181 15.52 18.36 5.32
CA SER A 181 16.16 17.95 4.07
C SER A 181 16.29 19.14 3.10
N PRO A 182 17.45 19.31 2.42
CA PRO A 182 17.64 20.36 1.42
C PRO A 182 16.74 20.14 0.17
N THR A 183 16.31 18.90 -0.05
CA THR A 183 15.36 18.53 -1.09
C THR A 183 14.01 18.25 -0.45
N ARG A 184 12.90 18.57 -1.13
CA ARG A 184 11.56 18.26 -0.63
C ARG A 184 11.41 16.75 -0.42
N LYS A 185 11.17 16.35 0.83
CA LYS A 185 10.80 14.97 1.20
C LYS A 185 9.34 14.91 1.59
N PHE A 186 8.72 13.76 1.37
CA PHE A 186 7.31 13.51 1.64
C PHE A 186 7.15 12.18 2.37
N ILE A 187 6.36 12.17 3.44
CA ILE A 187 6.03 10.98 4.22
C ILE A 187 4.52 10.79 4.17
N ASN A 188 4.07 9.59 3.81
CA ASN A 188 2.67 9.21 3.82
C ASN A 188 2.40 8.11 4.86
N LEU A 189 1.45 8.35 5.76
CA LEU A 189 0.97 7.34 6.69
C LEU A 189 -0.11 6.49 6.01
N ASP A 190 0.24 5.23 5.78
CA ASP A 190 -0.66 4.23 5.22
C ASP A 190 -1.62 3.72 6.32
N MET A 191 -2.86 3.46 5.93
CA MET A 191 -3.92 2.95 6.80
C MET A 191 -4.03 1.44 6.71
N GLU A 192 -4.19 0.77 7.84
CA GLU A 192 -4.34 -0.68 7.93
C GLU A 192 -5.78 -1.10 8.21
N GLU A 193 -6.06 -1.60 9.40
CA GLU A 193 -7.38 -2.12 9.78
C GLU A 193 -8.26 -0.98 10.31
N TYR A 194 -9.56 -1.21 10.42
CA TYR A 194 -10.51 -0.21 10.92
C TYR A 194 -10.09 0.36 12.29
N ARG A 195 -9.60 -0.50 13.19
CA ARG A 195 -9.10 -0.11 14.52
C ARG A 195 -8.00 0.95 14.50
N ASP A 196 -7.26 1.08 13.40
CA ASP A 196 -6.15 2.01 13.27
C ASP A 196 -6.59 3.38 12.72
N LEU A 197 -7.85 3.55 12.29
CA LEU A 197 -8.34 4.78 11.66
C LEU A 197 -8.14 6.01 12.54
N ASP A 198 -8.75 6.01 13.72
CA ASP A 198 -8.69 7.16 14.62
C ASP A 198 -7.29 7.35 15.21
N LEU A 199 -6.58 6.25 15.49
CA LEU A 199 -5.19 6.32 15.96
C LEU A 199 -4.28 6.99 14.91
N THR A 200 -4.39 6.58 13.65
CA THR A 200 -3.55 7.11 12.57
C THR A 200 -3.87 8.59 12.30
N VAL A 201 -5.15 8.97 12.35
CA VAL A 201 -5.56 10.38 12.22
C VAL A 201 -4.99 11.21 13.38
N ALA A 202 -5.16 10.76 14.62
CA ALA A 202 -4.66 11.46 15.81
C ALA A 202 -3.13 11.59 15.81
N VAL A 203 -2.40 10.52 15.48
CA VAL A 203 -0.94 10.56 15.31
C VAL A 203 -0.56 11.55 14.22
N PHE A 204 -1.22 11.51 13.06
CA PHE A 204 -0.89 12.38 11.93
C PHE A 204 -1.05 13.86 12.27
N THR A 205 -2.19 14.25 12.86
CA THR A 205 -2.46 15.64 13.22
C THR A 205 -1.54 16.10 14.35
N THR A 206 -1.42 15.30 15.43
CA THR A 206 -0.55 15.63 16.59
C THR A 206 0.92 15.80 16.21
N LEU A 207 1.40 14.96 15.29
CA LEU A 207 2.77 15.07 14.79
C LEU A 207 2.96 16.37 14.00
N LEU A 208 2.06 16.67 13.06
CA LEU A 208 2.20 17.85 12.23
C LEU A 208 1.91 19.15 12.98
N ASP A 209 1.11 19.15 14.04
CA ASP A 209 0.87 20.32 14.89
C ASP A 209 2.11 20.81 15.66
N GLN A 210 3.21 20.04 15.65
CA GLN A 210 4.49 20.48 16.21
C GLN A 210 5.04 21.68 15.42
N PRO A 211 5.43 22.78 16.07
CA PRO A 211 5.90 24.00 15.38
C PRO A 211 7.06 23.78 14.41
N GLU A 212 7.99 22.88 14.77
CA GLU A 212 9.14 22.50 13.93
C GLU A 212 8.75 21.79 12.63
N LEU A 213 7.51 21.29 12.54
CA LEU A 213 6.95 20.62 11.36
C LEU A 213 5.92 21.47 10.63
N ALA A 214 5.70 22.74 11.02
CA ALA A 214 4.69 23.60 10.41
C ALA A 214 4.84 23.73 8.88
N GLY A 215 6.08 23.83 8.38
CA GLY A 215 6.39 23.91 6.95
C GLY A 215 6.40 22.56 6.20
N LEU A 216 6.27 21.43 6.92
CA LEU A 216 6.31 20.11 6.30
C LEU A 216 4.92 19.72 5.76
N SER A 217 4.90 19.34 4.49
CA SER A 217 3.77 18.69 3.84
C SER A 217 3.93 17.17 3.95
N ALA A 218 2.90 16.47 4.40
CA ALA A 218 2.86 15.03 4.57
C ALA A 218 1.48 14.48 4.21
N GLY A 219 1.37 13.16 4.10
CA GLY A 219 0.17 12.48 3.63
C GLY A 219 -0.41 11.46 4.60
N ILE A 220 -1.70 11.19 4.47
CA ILE A 220 -2.43 10.14 5.19
C ILE A 220 -3.37 9.41 4.23
N VAL A 221 -3.55 8.10 4.42
CA VAL A 221 -4.52 7.30 3.66
C VAL A 221 -5.89 7.29 4.32
N LEU A 222 -6.94 7.43 3.51
CA LEU A 222 -8.32 7.10 3.90
C LEU A 222 -8.87 5.99 2.99
N GLN A 223 -9.67 5.09 3.58
CA GLN A 223 -10.20 3.90 2.92
C GLN A 223 -11.72 4.02 2.74
N ALA A 224 -12.19 4.25 1.52
CA ALA A 224 -13.61 4.52 1.24
C ALA A 224 -14.56 3.34 1.49
N TYR A 225 -14.06 2.12 1.68
CA TYR A 225 -14.87 0.99 2.12
C TYR A 225 -15.38 1.14 3.57
N LEU A 226 -14.85 2.09 4.35
CA LEU A 226 -15.32 2.43 5.69
C LEU A 226 -16.35 3.55 5.56
N PRO A 227 -17.53 3.43 6.19
CA PRO A 227 -18.47 4.53 6.32
C PRO A 227 -17.83 5.79 6.92
N ASP A 228 -16.89 5.62 7.85
CA ASP A 228 -16.18 6.68 8.58
C ASP A 228 -15.19 7.48 7.72
N ALA A 229 -14.89 7.06 6.49
CA ALA A 229 -13.92 7.76 5.65
C ALA A 229 -14.37 9.18 5.26
N LEU A 230 -15.69 9.42 5.08
CA LEU A 230 -16.19 10.77 4.79
C LEU A 230 -16.10 11.68 6.03
N PRO A 231 -16.60 11.29 7.22
CA PRO A 231 -16.34 12.03 8.45
C PRO A 231 -14.86 12.31 8.70
N ALA A 232 -13.97 11.33 8.48
CA ALA A 232 -12.53 11.52 8.64
C ALA A 232 -11.96 12.53 7.63
N MET A 233 -12.41 12.50 6.37
CA MET A 233 -12.03 13.49 5.35
C MET A 233 -12.46 14.91 5.77
N VAL A 234 -13.68 15.08 6.29
CA VAL A 234 -14.17 16.37 6.80
C VAL A 234 -13.24 16.88 7.90
N ARG A 235 -13.00 16.06 8.93
CA ARG A 235 -12.11 16.41 10.06
C ARG A 235 -10.72 16.82 9.58
N LEU A 236 -10.14 16.06 8.64
CA LEU A 236 -8.80 16.35 8.10
C LEU A 236 -8.78 17.63 7.27
N GLN A 237 -9.82 17.92 6.47
CA GLN A 237 -9.89 19.16 5.69
C GLN A 237 -10.09 20.40 6.57
N ASP A 238 -10.89 20.30 7.64
CA ASP A 238 -11.09 21.37 8.60
C ASP A 238 -9.80 21.64 9.40
N TRP A 239 -9.17 20.59 9.95
CA TRP A 239 -7.87 20.71 10.63
C TRP A 239 -6.80 21.30 9.71
N ALA A 240 -6.69 20.82 8.47
CA ALA A 240 -5.72 21.34 7.51
C ALA A 240 -6.00 22.80 7.14
N ALA A 241 -7.26 23.23 7.10
CA ALA A 241 -7.61 24.63 6.89
C ALA A 241 -7.11 25.52 8.03
N HIS A 242 -7.28 25.10 9.29
CA HIS A 242 -6.73 25.81 10.45
C HIS A 242 -5.20 25.87 10.40
N ARG A 243 -4.54 24.74 10.09
CA ARG A 243 -3.09 24.66 9.92
C ARG A 243 -2.57 25.64 8.87
N VAL A 244 -3.18 25.68 7.68
CA VAL A 244 -2.77 26.58 6.60
C VAL A 244 -3.05 28.04 6.94
N ALA A 245 -4.19 28.33 7.58
CA ALA A 245 -4.50 29.68 8.06
C ALA A 245 -3.49 30.20 9.10
N ALA A 246 -2.89 29.29 9.89
CA ALA A 246 -1.81 29.59 10.83
C ALA A 246 -0.41 29.68 10.16
N GLY A 247 -0.31 29.61 8.84
CA GLY A 247 0.94 29.68 8.08
C GLY A 247 1.64 28.33 7.85
N GLY A 248 1.01 27.22 8.19
CA GLY A 248 1.52 25.87 7.94
C GLY A 248 1.36 25.42 6.48
N ALA A 249 2.07 24.35 6.12
CA ALA A 249 1.98 23.74 4.81
C ALA A 249 0.73 22.86 4.66
N PRO A 250 0.13 22.79 3.45
CA PRO A 250 -0.99 21.90 3.17
C PRO A 250 -0.55 20.43 3.24
N VAL A 251 -1.52 19.54 3.49
CA VAL A 251 -1.30 18.10 3.58
C VAL A 251 -1.87 17.39 2.35
N LYS A 252 -1.67 16.07 2.29
CA LYS A 252 -2.28 15.21 1.28
C LYS A 252 -3.17 14.15 1.92
N VAL A 253 -4.33 13.89 1.34
CA VAL A 253 -5.11 12.70 1.65
C VAL A 253 -5.10 11.77 0.46
N ARG A 254 -4.62 10.55 0.62
CA ARG A 254 -4.68 9.49 -0.39
C ARG A 254 -5.93 8.65 -0.17
N LEU A 255 -6.89 8.75 -1.09
CA LEU A 255 -8.13 8.00 -1.05
C LEU A 255 -7.97 6.67 -1.80
N VAL A 256 -8.09 5.56 -1.07
CA VAL A 256 -8.16 4.19 -1.60
C VAL A 256 -9.55 3.61 -1.35
N LYS A 257 -9.87 2.46 -1.96
CA LYS A 257 -11.06 1.70 -1.56
C LYS A 257 -10.85 1.02 -0.21
N GLY A 258 -9.78 0.25 -0.10
CA GLY A 258 -9.45 -0.53 1.10
C GLY A 258 -8.76 -1.83 0.68
N ALA A 259 -7.97 -2.40 1.58
CA ALA A 259 -7.17 -3.60 1.30
C ALA A 259 -7.43 -4.76 2.27
N ASN A 260 -8.10 -4.51 3.40
CA ASN A 260 -8.18 -5.45 4.52
C ASN A 260 -9.57 -6.08 4.71
N LEU A 261 -10.45 -6.04 3.71
CA LEU A 261 -11.82 -6.55 3.81
C LEU A 261 -11.92 -7.99 4.39
N PRO A 262 -11.05 -8.96 4.03
CA PRO A 262 -11.08 -10.27 4.68
C PRO A 262 -10.77 -10.22 6.19
N MET A 263 -9.84 -9.36 6.62
CA MET A 263 -9.49 -9.18 8.02
C MET A 263 -10.64 -8.55 8.79
N GLU A 264 -11.28 -7.51 8.24
CA GLU A 264 -12.46 -6.86 8.86
C GLU A 264 -13.62 -7.85 9.07
N ARG A 265 -13.83 -8.78 8.13
CA ARG A 265 -14.83 -9.85 8.28
C ARG A 265 -14.49 -10.85 9.37
N VAL A 266 -13.21 -11.23 9.47
CA VAL A 266 -12.74 -12.12 10.53
C VAL A 266 -12.91 -11.43 11.88
N ASP A 267 -12.49 -10.17 12.00
CA ASP A 267 -12.58 -9.41 13.25
C ASP A 267 -14.03 -9.25 13.72
N ALA A 268 -14.93 -8.86 12.81
CA ALA A 268 -16.37 -8.77 13.07
C ALA A 268 -16.97 -10.11 13.52
N THR A 269 -16.59 -11.20 12.86
CA THR A 269 -17.10 -12.55 13.19
C THR A 269 -16.59 -13.04 14.54
N LEU A 270 -15.30 -12.85 14.83
CA LEU A 270 -14.68 -13.31 16.08
C LEU A 270 -15.24 -12.57 17.29
N HIS A 271 -15.48 -11.26 17.16
CA HIS A 271 -15.96 -10.43 18.26
C HIS A 271 -17.49 -10.27 18.31
N GLY A 272 -18.21 -10.77 17.31
CA GLY A 272 -19.66 -10.57 17.19
C GLY A 272 -20.05 -9.11 16.93
N TRP A 273 -19.16 -8.33 16.31
CA TRP A 273 -19.40 -6.94 15.97
C TRP A 273 -20.05 -6.80 14.58
N PRO A 274 -20.74 -5.67 14.32
CA PRO A 274 -21.08 -5.29 12.96
C PRO A 274 -19.83 -5.19 12.08
N LEU A 275 -19.94 -5.57 10.81
CA LEU A 275 -18.85 -5.38 9.86
C LEU A 275 -18.56 -3.88 9.71
N ALA A 276 -17.31 -3.48 9.95
CA ALA A 276 -16.91 -2.07 9.88
C ALA A 276 -16.99 -1.47 8.47
N THR A 277 -16.87 -2.31 7.43
CA THR A 277 -16.91 -1.87 6.02
C THR A 277 -18.31 -1.94 5.44
N TRP A 278 -18.55 -1.20 4.34
CA TRP A 278 -19.70 -1.43 3.46
C TRP A 278 -19.80 -2.90 3.04
N GLU A 279 -21.01 -3.43 3.00
CA GLU A 279 -21.27 -4.85 2.75
C GLU A 279 -20.95 -5.23 1.29
N THR A 280 -21.23 -4.32 0.37
CA THR A 280 -21.07 -4.56 -1.06
C THR A 280 -20.02 -3.66 -1.70
N LYS A 281 -19.49 -4.16 -2.82
CA LYS A 281 -18.60 -3.38 -3.69
C LYS A 281 -19.28 -2.13 -4.25
N VAL A 282 -20.56 -2.22 -4.59
CA VAL A 282 -21.30 -1.09 -5.18
C VAL A 282 -21.41 0.05 -4.17
N GLU A 283 -21.68 -0.25 -2.90
CA GLU A 283 -21.69 0.74 -1.82
C GLU A 283 -20.31 1.37 -1.61
N THR A 284 -19.24 0.56 -1.59
CA THR A 284 -17.87 1.08 -1.54
C THR A 284 -17.57 2.03 -2.72
N ASP A 285 -17.97 1.65 -3.93
CA ASP A 285 -17.74 2.44 -5.14
C ASP A 285 -18.56 3.74 -5.18
N ALA A 286 -19.76 3.72 -4.58
CA ALA A 286 -20.61 4.90 -4.39
C ALA A 286 -20.04 5.82 -3.31
N HIS A 287 -19.60 5.25 -2.18
CA HIS A 287 -18.99 6.00 -1.09
C HIS A 287 -17.67 6.65 -1.52
N TYR A 288 -16.84 5.94 -2.30
CA TYR A 288 -15.63 6.50 -2.90
C TYR A 288 -15.94 7.78 -3.69
N LYS A 289 -16.97 7.76 -4.55
CA LYS A 289 -17.40 8.94 -5.31
C LYS A 289 -17.96 10.04 -4.41
N ARG A 290 -18.71 9.68 -3.36
CA ARG A 290 -19.22 10.65 -2.37
C ARG A 290 -18.09 11.38 -1.65
N VAL A 291 -17.01 10.68 -1.28
CA VAL A 291 -15.82 11.30 -0.67
C VAL A 291 -15.11 12.20 -1.68
N LEU A 292 -14.96 11.79 -2.95
CA LEU A 292 -14.38 12.63 -4.01
C LEU A 292 -15.19 13.91 -4.24
N GLU A 293 -16.51 13.79 -4.37
CA GLU A 293 -17.44 14.90 -4.54
C GLU A 293 -17.34 15.92 -3.41
N TYR A 294 -17.21 15.45 -2.17
CA TYR A 294 -16.97 16.33 -1.03
C TYR A 294 -15.57 16.95 -1.05
N ALA A 295 -14.53 16.14 -1.26
CA ALA A 295 -13.15 16.56 -1.06
C ALA A 295 -12.64 17.51 -2.15
N LEU A 296 -13.07 17.32 -3.42
CA LEU A 296 -12.62 18.09 -4.58
C LEU A 296 -13.33 19.45 -4.70
N HIS A 297 -13.49 20.18 -3.61
CA HIS A 297 -14.05 21.54 -3.63
C HIS A 297 -12.91 22.58 -3.63
N PRO A 298 -12.97 23.66 -4.45
CA PRO A 298 -11.92 24.69 -4.51
C PRO A 298 -11.43 25.18 -3.14
N ASP A 299 -12.36 25.47 -2.23
CA ASP A 299 -12.02 25.97 -0.88
C ASP A 299 -11.30 24.97 0.02
N ARG A 300 -11.39 23.67 -0.29
CA ARG A 300 -10.82 22.59 0.53
C ARG A 300 -9.52 22.07 -0.06
N VAL A 301 -9.43 21.97 -1.38
CA VAL A 301 -8.24 21.43 -2.06
C VAL A 301 -7.01 22.32 -1.93
N ARG A 302 -7.19 23.62 -1.63
CA ARG A 302 -6.08 24.53 -1.27
C ARG A 302 -5.35 24.10 0.01
N ASN A 303 -6.04 23.42 0.92
CA ASN A 303 -5.49 22.96 2.20
C ASN A 303 -5.11 21.47 2.16
N VAL A 304 -5.81 20.68 1.34
CA VAL A 304 -5.63 19.24 1.23
C VAL A 304 -5.52 18.83 -0.24
N ARG A 305 -4.34 18.42 -0.66
CA ARG A 305 -4.14 17.77 -1.96
C ARG A 305 -4.74 16.36 -1.93
N LEU A 306 -5.42 15.94 -3.00
CA LEU A 306 -6.07 14.63 -3.04
C LEU A 306 -5.29 13.65 -3.91
N GLY A 307 -4.96 12.48 -3.37
CA GLY A 307 -4.41 11.36 -4.12
C GLY A 307 -5.49 10.34 -4.45
N VAL A 308 -5.83 10.16 -5.72
CA VAL A 308 -6.78 9.14 -6.19
C VAL A 308 -6.01 7.87 -6.50
N ALA A 309 -6.03 6.95 -5.55
CA ALA A 309 -5.25 5.73 -5.61
C ALA A 309 -6.10 4.53 -6.02
N GLY A 310 -5.84 3.99 -7.22
CA GLY A 310 -6.55 2.81 -7.72
C GLY A 310 -6.33 2.51 -9.20
N HIS A 311 -6.77 1.33 -9.63
CA HIS A 311 -6.72 0.89 -11.03
C HIS A 311 -8.09 0.82 -11.69
N ASN A 312 -9.15 1.25 -10.99
CA ASN A 312 -10.46 1.35 -11.61
C ASN A 312 -10.50 2.61 -12.48
N LEU A 313 -10.45 2.43 -13.80
CA LEU A 313 -10.46 3.52 -14.77
C LEU A 313 -11.70 4.41 -14.63
N PHE A 314 -12.84 3.87 -14.21
CA PHE A 314 -14.05 4.67 -13.99
C PHE A 314 -13.89 5.65 -12.82
N ASP A 315 -13.26 5.22 -11.73
CA ASP A 315 -13.06 6.09 -10.56
C ASP A 315 -11.98 7.15 -10.85
N VAL A 316 -10.92 6.77 -11.57
CA VAL A 316 -9.88 7.70 -12.02
C VAL A 316 -10.45 8.75 -12.97
N ALA A 317 -11.21 8.32 -13.99
CA ALA A 317 -11.84 9.23 -14.95
C ALA A 317 -12.85 10.15 -14.26
N PHE A 318 -13.68 9.60 -13.36
CA PHE A 318 -14.63 10.39 -12.57
C PHE A 318 -13.93 11.51 -11.80
N ALA A 319 -12.87 11.17 -11.04
CA ALA A 319 -12.12 12.17 -10.28
C ALA A 319 -11.45 13.23 -11.16
N TRP A 320 -10.85 12.81 -12.28
CA TRP A 320 -10.16 13.71 -13.21
C TRP A 320 -11.11 14.69 -13.92
N LEU A 321 -12.30 14.20 -14.29
CA LEU A 321 -13.36 15.01 -14.91
C LEU A 321 -13.97 15.97 -13.88
N LEU A 322 -14.28 15.48 -12.68
CA LEU A 322 -14.80 16.30 -11.58
C LEU A 322 -13.84 17.43 -11.21
N ALA A 323 -12.55 17.12 -11.04
CA ALA A 323 -11.52 18.12 -10.77
C ALA A 323 -11.38 19.13 -11.93
N GLY A 324 -11.55 18.67 -13.18
CA GLY A 324 -11.55 19.54 -14.36
C GLY A 324 -12.73 20.51 -14.38
N GLN A 325 -13.93 20.02 -14.14
CA GLN A 325 -15.14 20.84 -14.07
C GLN A 325 -15.07 21.90 -12.97
N ARG A 326 -14.36 21.60 -11.88
CA ARG A 326 -14.17 22.50 -10.75
C ARG A 326 -12.90 23.36 -10.82
N GLY A 327 -12.08 23.19 -11.86
CA GLY A 327 -10.83 23.96 -12.04
C GLY A 327 -9.74 23.64 -11.01
N VAL A 328 -9.71 22.43 -10.45
CA VAL A 328 -8.83 22.04 -9.33
C VAL A 328 -7.89 20.86 -9.66
N ARG A 329 -7.61 20.62 -10.95
CA ARG A 329 -6.76 19.49 -11.38
C ARG A 329 -5.36 19.51 -10.78
N ASP A 330 -4.79 20.69 -10.52
CA ASP A 330 -3.44 20.83 -9.95
C ASP A 330 -3.36 20.30 -8.50
N HIS A 331 -4.50 20.21 -7.82
CA HIS A 331 -4.63 19.66 -6.47
C HIS A 331 -4.95 18.16 -6.45
N LEU A 332 -4.91 17.48 -7.61
CA LEU A 332 -5.19 16.07 -7.76
C LEU A 332 -3.93 15.32 -8.21
N ASP A 333 -3.57 14.25 -7.50
CA ASP A 333 -2.62 13.25 -7.96
C ASP A 333 -3.37 11.97 -8.31
N VAL A 334 -2.99 11.33 -9.41
CA VAL A 334 -3.42 9.95 -9.71
C VAL A 334 -2.31 8.99 -9.29
N GLU A 335 -2.68 7.99 -8.49
CA GLU A 335 -1.75 7.02 -7.92
C GLU A 335 -2.10 5.58 -8.31
N MET A 336 -1.08 4.81 -8.66
CA MET A 336 -1.22 3.41 -9.07
C MET A 336 -0.13 2.53 -8.46
N LEU A 337 -0.35 1.22 -8.43
CA LEU A 337 0.64 0.28 -7.91
C LEU A 337 1.64 -0.08 -9.01
N LEU A 338 2.93 -0.08 -8.67
CA LEU A 338 3.95 -0.51 -9.59
C LEU A 338 3.72 -1.97 -10.02
N GLY A 339 3.80 -2.20 -11.32
CA GLY A 339 3.71 -3.54 -11.90
C GLY A 339 2.28 -4.07 -12.08
N MET A 340 1.27 -3.42 -11.50
CA MET A 340 -0.13 -3.74 -11.75
C MET A 340 -0.65 -2.95 -12.95
N ALA A 341 -1.40 -3.63 -13.82
CA ALA A 341 -2.07 -3.04 -14.97
C ALA A 341 -1.23 -2.02 -15.78
N GLN A 342 0.05 -2.33 -16.05
CA GLN A 342 1.02 -1.38 -16.62
C GLN A 342 0.54 -0.68 -17.92
N ALA A 343 -0.21 -1.38 -18.77
CA ALA A 343 -0.78 -0.79 -19.97
C ALA A 343 -1.83 0.29 -19.65
N GLN A 344 -2.67 0.05 -18.63
CA GLN A 344 -3.66 1.03 -18.17
C GLN A 344 -2.95 2.23 -17.52
N ALA A 345 -1.94 2.00 -16.68
CA ALA A 345 -1.15 3.06 -16.07
C ALA A 345 -0.49 3.96 -17.13
N GLU A 346 0.08 3.39 -18.18
CA GLU A 346 0.70 4.17 -19.26
C GLU A 346 -0.32 5.01 -20.04
N VAL A 347 -1.54 4.51 -20.27
CA VAL A 347 -2.63 5.29 -20.89
C VAL A 347 -3.05 6.43 -19.98
N VAL A 348 -3.35 6.15 -18.71
CA VAL A 348 -3.76 7.18 -17.75
C VAL A 348 -2.68 8.25 -17.59
N ARG A 349 -1.39 7.87 -17.54
CA ARG A 349 -0.28 8.83 -17.47
C ARG A 349 -0.28 9.82 -18.63
N ARG A 350 -0.64 9.41 -19.84
CA ARG A 350 -0.68 10.31 -21.00
C ARG A 350 -1.79 11.35 -20.87
N ASP A 351 -2.92 10.97 -20.27
CA ASP A 351 -4.08 11.84 -20.11
C ASP A 351 -3.93 12.79 -18.90
N VAL A 352 -3.34 12.31 -17.81
CA VAL A 352 -3.21 13.07 -16.54
C VAL A 352 -1.83 13.72 -16.37
N GLY A 353 -0.91 13.50 -17.31
CA GLY A 353 0.44 14.05 -17.36
C GLY A 353 1.46 13.29 -16.51
N SER A 354 1.16 13.07 -15.23
CA SER A 354 2.08 12.38 -14.30
C SER A 354 1.37 11.39 -13.39
N LEU A 355 2.06 10.30 -13.04
CA LEU A 355 1.57 9.30 -12.11
C LEU A 355 2.51 9.17 -10.92
N LEU A 356 1.92 9.00 -9.74
CA LEU A 356 2.64 8.54 -8.56
C LEU A 356 2.51 7.01 -8.45
N LEU A 357 3.63 6.31 -8.61
CA LEU A 357 3.67 4.85 -8.51
C LEU A 357 4.05 4.42 -7.09
N TYR A 358 3.11 3.79 -6.40
CA TYR A 358 3.38 3.11 -5.15
C TYR A 358 4.22 1.88 -5.41
N THR A 359 5.42 1.88 -4.86
CA THR A 359 6.53 1.00 -5.21
C THR A 359 7.01 0.27 -3.97
N PRO A 360 6.59 -0.99 -3.78
CA PRO A 360 7.13 -1.82 -2.71
C PRO A 360 8.63 -2.06 -2.92
N VAL A 361 9.43 -1.87 -1.87
CA VAL A 361 10.89 -2.07 -1.87
C VAL A 361 11.36 -3.05 -0.81
#